data_AF-A0A7V9RRT0-F1
#
_entry.id   AF-A0A7V9RRT0-F1
#
_cell.length_a   1.000
_cell.length_b   1.000
_cell.length_c   1.000
_cell.angle_alpha   90.00
_cell.angle_beta   90.00
_cell.angle_gamma   90.00
#
_symmetry.space_group_name_H-M   'P 1'
#
loop_
_entity.id
_entity.type
_entity.pdbx_description
1 polymer ?
#
loop_
_entity_poly.entity_id
_entity_poly.type
_entity_poly.pdbx_seq_one_letter_code
_entity_poly.pdbx_strand_id
1 'polypeptide(L)' 'MRRYFYDTEFIEDGTTIELVSIGIVDEAGREFYAVSTAFD' A
#
# COMPACT_ATOMS: atom_id res chain seq x y z
N MET A 1 21.67 4.06 3.63
CA MET A 1 20.54 3.83 2.71
C MET A 1 19.39 3.31 3.56
N ARG A 2 18.16 3.81 3.41
CA ARG A 2 16.99 3.29 4.14
C ARG A 2 16.18 2.37 3.23
N ARG A 3 15.95 1.12 3.64
CA ARG A 3 15.08 0.17 2.93
C ARG A 3 13.66 0.25 3.44
N TYR A 4 12.70 0.26 2.52
CA TYR A 4 11.27 0.15 2.79
C TYR A 4 10.75 -1.06 2.02
N PHE A 5 10.03 -1.91 2.74
CA PHE A 5 9.29 -3.06 2.22
C PHE A 5 7.83 -2.66 2.25
N TYR A 6 7.12 -2.86 1.15
CA TYR A 6 5.73 -2.46 1.03
C TYR A 6 4.93 -3.51 0.28
N ASP A 7 3.64 -3.51 0.56
CA ASP A 7 2.65 -4.36 -0.09
C ASP A 7 1.37 -3.56 -0.30
N THR A 8 0.61 -3.90 -1.34
CA THR A 8 -0.61 -3.18 -1.73
C THR A 8 -1.72 -4.15 -2.07
N GLU A 9 -2.92 -3.82 -1.63
CA GLU A 9 -4.14 -4.50 -2.07
C GLU A 9 -4.89 -3.57 -3.04
N PHE A 10 -5.42 -4.12 -4.13
CA PHE A 10 -6.08 -3.35 -5.18
C PHE A 10 -7.10 -4.18 -5.96
N ILE A 11 -8.03 -3.50 -6.61
CA ILE A 11 -8.93 -4.08 -7.61
C ILE A 11 -8.37 -3.73 -8.98
N GLU A 12 -8.28 -4.71 -9.87
CA GLU A 12 -7.77 -4.52 -11.23
C GLU A 12 -8.73 -5.11 -12.28
N ASP A 13 -8.78 -4.49 -13.46
CA ASP A 13 -9.66 -4.88 -14.57
C ASP A 13 -8.90 -5.11 -15.91
N GLY A 14 -7.58 -5.23 -15.85
CA GLY A 14 -6.68 -5.34 -17.01
C GLY A 14 -6.33 -3.99 -17.65
N THR A 15 -6.90 -2.88 -17.16
CA THR A 15 -6.63 -1.51 -17.66
C THR A 15 -6.26 -0.56 -16.53
N THR A 16 -6.97 -0.63 -15.41
CA THR A 16 -6.82 0.22 -14.23
C THR A 16 -6.47 -0.60 -13.00
N ILE A 17 -5.86 0.08 -12.03
CA ILE A 17 -5.56 -0.45 -10.70
C ILE A 17 -6.14 0.54 -9.71
N GLU A 18 -7.19 0.14 -9.00
CA GLU A 18 -7.82 0.93 -7.96
C GLU A 18 -7.28 0.50 -6.60
N LEU A 19 -6.46 1.36 -5.97
CA LEU A 19 -5.80 1.06 -4.71
C LEU A 19 -6.82 0.95 -3.57
N VAL A 20 -6.85 -0.19 -2.89
CA VAL A 20 -7.64 -0.40 -1.68
C VAL A 20 -6.83 -0.01 -0.45
N SER A 21 -5.61 -0.53 -0.30
CA SER A 21 -4.74 -0.21 0.84
C SER A 21 -3.25 -0.35 0.54
N ILE A 22 -2.42 0.28 1.38
CA ILE A 22 -0.95 0.15 1.34
C ILE A 22 -0.39 -0.05 2.75
N GLY A 23 0.50 -1.03 2.88
CA GLY A 23 1.31 -1.26 4.07
C GLY A 23 2.79 -1.05 3.78
N ILE A 24 3.52 -0.41 4.69
CA ILE A 24 4.95 -0.12 4.56
C ILE A 24 5.66 -0.41 5.88
N VAL A 25 6.80 -1.11 5.82
CA VAL A 25 7.72 -1.35 6.94
C VAL A 25 9.13 -0.99 6.51
N ASP A 26 9.88 -0.25 7.34
CA ASP A 26 11.30 -0.01 7.09
C ASP A 26 12.22 -0.97 7.85
N GLU A 27 13.52 -1.00 7.52
CA GLU A 27 14.48 -1.89 8.18
C GLU A 27 14.73 -1.59 9.68
N ALA A 28 14.21 -0.46 10.19
CA ALA A 28 14.25 -0.09 11.60
C ALA A 28 12.91 -0.40 12.32
N GLY A 29 11.96 -1.03 11.64
CA GLY A 29 10.66 -1.42 12.19
C GLY A 29 9.63 -0.29 12.29
N ARG A 30 9.83 0.84 11.58
CA ARG A 30 8.78 1.86 11.45
C ARG A 30 7.71 1.36 10.48
N GLU A 31 6.45 1.50 10.88
CA GLU A 31 5.30 1.01 10.13
C GLU A 31 4.39 2.15 9.69
N PHE A 32 3.78 2.01 8.52
CA PHE A 32 2.71 2.87 8.03
C PHE A 32 1.64 2.01 7.34
N TYR A 33 0.38 2.32 7.60
CA TYR A 33 -0.77 1.67 6.96
C TYR A 33 -1.85 2.71 6.65
N ALA A 34 -2.42 2.63 5.44
CA ALA A 34 -3.52 3.49 5.01
C ALA A 34 -4.48 2.75 4.08
N VAL A 35 -5.75 3.13 4.15
CA VAL A 35 -6.84 2.67 3.28
C VAL A 35 -7.30 3.84 2.42
N SER A 36 -7.62 3.57 1.17
CA SER A 36 -8.13 4.58 0.23
C SER A 36 -9.54 5.03 0.62
N THR A 37 -9.78 6.34 0.61
CA THR A 37 -11.11 6.93 0.86
C THR A 37 -12.04 6.83 -0.35
N ALA A 38 -11.60 6.22 -1.46
CA ALA A 38 -12.42 6.04 -2.66
C ALA A 38 -13.46 4.92 -2.53
N PHE A 39 -13.39 4.12 -1.46
CA PHE A 39 -14.22 2.94 -1.23
C PHE A 39 -15.07 3.04 0.06
N ASP A 40 -15.23 4.25 0.61
CA ASP A 40 -16.15 4.57 1.72
C ASP A 40 -17.61 4.73 1.25
#